data_AF-A0A929HPQ8-F1
#
_entry.id   AF-A0A929HPQ8-F1
#
_cell.length_a   1.000
_cell.length_b   1.000
_cell.length_c   1.000
_cell.angle_alpha   90.00
_cell.angle_beta   90.00
_cell.angle_gamma   90.00
#
_symmetry.space_group_name_H-M   'P 1'
#
loop_
_entity.id
_entity.type
_entity.pdbx_description
1 polymer ?
#
loop_
_entity_poly.entity_id
_entity_poly.type
_entity_poly.pdbx_seq_one_letter_code
_entity_poly.pdbx_strand_id
1 'polypeptide(L)' 'MAKFLVLHGPNLNLLGTREPEHYGADTLADIADRLKSQAADAGHQLDSFQSNAEHDLVDKIQSART' A
#
# COMPACT_ATOMS: atom_id res chain seq x y z
N MET A 1 10.92 5.29 -16.76
CA MET A 1 9.72 4.76 -16.07
C MET A 1 10.20 4.04 -14.82
N ALA A 2 9.91 4.58 -13.63
CA ALA A 2 10.26 3.92 -12.37
C ALA A 2 9.16 2.93 -11.96
N LYS A 3 9.53 1.92 -11.16
CA LYS A 3 8.59 0.99 -10.53
C LYS A 3 8.65 1.17 -9.01
N PHE A 4 7.52 1.50 -8.42
CA PHE A 4 7.37 1.66 -6.98
C PHE A 4 6.65 0.46 -6.37
N LEU A 5 7.03 0.11 -5.16
CA LEU A 5 6.34 -0.85 -4.32
C LEU A 5 6.02 -0.19 -2.98
N VAL A 6 4.73 -0.07 -2.67
CA VAL A 6 4.26 0.45 -1.38
C VAL A 6 3.87 -0.72 -0.49
N LEU A 7 4.53 -0.82 0.67
CA LEU A 7 4.26 -1.87 1.66
C LEU A 7 3.48 -1.27 2.83
N HIS A 8 2.33 -1.87 3.12
CA HIS A 8 1.46 -1.50 4.22
C HIS A 8 1.61 -2.53 5.34
N GLY A 9 1.94 -2.05 6.53
CA GLY A 9 2.15 -2.89 7.69
C GLY A 9 0.87 -3.46 8.32
N PRO A 10 1.00 -4.07 9.51
CA PRO A 10 -0.11 -4.69 10.20
C PRO A 10 -1.24 -3.71 10.55
N ASN A 11 -2.47 -4.22 10.51
CA ASN A 11 -3.73 -3.55 10.83
C ASN A 11 -4.16 -2.42 9.88
N LEU A 12 -3.33 -2.03 8.89
CA LEU A 12 -3.74 -1.00 7.93
C LEU A 12 -4.88 -1.45 7.01
N ASN A 13 -5.11 -2.76 6.89
CA ASN A 13 -6.30 -3.30 6.25
C ASN A 13 -7.62 -2.93 6.96
N LEU A 14 -7.54 -2.40 8.18
CA LEU A 14 -8.70 -1.93 8.95
C LEU A 14 -9.02 -0.45 8.75
N LEU A 15 -8.23 0.29 7.96
CA LEU A 15 -8.53 1.67 7.61
C LEU A 15 -9.93 1.80 6.98
N GLY A 16 -10.61 2.90 7.27
CA GLY A 16 -12.01 3.15 6.91
C GLY A 16 -13.04 2.52 7.86
N THR A 17 -12.64 1.57 8.70
CA THR A 17 -13.54 0.97 9.72
C THR A 17 -13.05 1.15 11.15
N ARG A 18 -11.74 1.24 11.35
CA ARG A 18 -11.13 1.46 12.66
C ARG A 18 -11.02 2.95 12.97
N GLU A 19 -11.61 3.37 14.10
CA GLU A 19 -11.44 4.70 14.70
C GLU A 19 -11.45 5.84 13.66
N PRO A 20 -12.56 6.00 12.88
CA PRO A 20 -12.60 6.92 11.75
C PRO A 20 -12.38 8.39 12.15
N GLU A 21 -12.67 8.74 13.40
CA GLU A 21 -12.36 10.05 14.02
C GLU A 21 -10.85 10.36 13.99
N HIS A 22 -10.01 9.32 14.01
CA HIS A 22 -8.55 9.42 14.05
C HIS A 22 -7.89 9.14 12.70
N TYR A 23 -8.36 8.13 11.97
CA TYR A 23 -7.72 7.66 10.73
C TYR A 23 -8.44 8.09 9.45
N GLY A 24 -9.60 8.74 9.58
CA GLY A 24 -10.46 9.09 8.45
C GLY A 24 -11.32 7.92 7.98
N ALA A 25 -12.18 8.22 6.99
CA ALA A 25 -13.10 7.26 6.40
C ALA A 25 -12.51 6.49 5.21
N ASP A 26 -11.35 6.91 4.72
CA ASP A 26 -10.70 6.28 3.58
C ASP A 26 -10.23 4.87 3.92
N THR A 27 -10.53 3.92 3.05
CA THR A 27 -10.01 2.56 3.15
C THR A 27 -8.59 2.48 2.60
N LEU A 28 -7.91 1.37 2.92
CA LEU A 28 -6.61 1.09 2.32
C LEU A 28 -6.69 0.96 0.79
N ALA A 29 -7.81 0.46 0.26
CA ALA A 29 -8.05 0.36 -1.18
C ALA A 29 -8.12 1.76 -1.82
N ASP A 30 -8.85 2.69 -1.21
CA ASP A 30 -8.95 4.08 -1.69
C ASP A 30 -7.57 4.76 -1.76
N ILE A 31 -6.76 4.55 -0.72
CA ILE A 31 -5.38 5.07 -0.67
C ILE A 31 -4.53 4.44 -1.79
N ALA A 32 -4.60 3.11 -1.96
CA ALA A 32 -3.82 2.41 -2.98
C ALA A 32 -4.19 2.85 -4.41
N ASP A 33 -5.47 3.07 -4.69
CA ASP A 33 -5.94 3.49 -6.01
C ASP A 33 -5.51 4.92 -6.34
N ARG A 34 -5.56 5.83 -5.35
CA ARG A 34 -5.01 7.19 -5.52
C ARG A 34 -3.52 7.18 -5.79
N LEU A 35 -2.75 6.37 -5.07
CA LEU A 35 -1.30 6.23 -5.29
C LEU A 35 -0.99 5.68 -6.68
N LYS A 36 -1.75 4.68 -7.14
CA LYS A 36 -1.60 4.11 -8.50
C LYS A 36 -1.93 5.15 -9.57
N SER A 37 -3.00 5.94 -9.40
CA SER A 37 -3.34 7.02 -10.33
C SER A 37 -2.22 8.05 -10.39
N GLN A 38 -1.73 8.54 -9.25
CA GLN A 38 -0.65 9.53 -9.20
C GLN A 38 0.64 9.01 -9.85
N ALA A 39 0.99 7.75 -9.64
CA ALA A 39 2.15 7.15 -10.30
C ALA A 39 1.95 7.05 -11.81
N ALA A 40 0.77 6.61 -12.26
CA ALA A 40 0.44 6.50 -13.68
C ALA A 40 0.47 7.88 -14.38
N ASP A 41 -0.11 8.91 -13.75
CA ASP A 41 -0.11 10.29 -14.24
C ASP A 41 1.32 10.85 -14.37
N ALA A 42 2.23 10.41 -13.51
CA ALA A 42 3.66 10.74 -13.56
C ALA A 42 4.48 9.84 -14.53
N GLY A 43 3.84 8.90 -15.24
CA GLY A 43 4.53 7.98 -16.15
C GLY A 43 5.37 6.91 -15.42
N HIS A 44 4.89 6.46 -14.27
CA HIS A 44 5.51 5.43 -13.42
C HIS A 44 4.53 4.30 -13.11
N GLN A 45 5.06 3.16 -12.66
CA GLN A 45 4.25 2.03 -12.20
C GLN A 45 4.30 1.94 -10.68
N LEU A 46 3.19 1.55 -10.06
CA LEU A 46 3.10 1.35 -8.62
C LEU A 46 2.34 0.07 -8.31
N ASP A 47 2.99 -0.81 -7.56
CA ASP A 47 2.36 -1.95 -6.91
C ASP A 47 2.17 -1.63 -5.42
N SER A 48 1.09 -2.13 -4.82
CA SER A 48 0.86 -2.06 -3.37
C SER A 48 0.66 -3.44 -2.79
N PHE A 49 1.13 -3.65 -1.57
CA PHE A 49 0.99 -4.90 -0.82
C PHE A 49 0.78 -4.61 0.65
N GLN A 50 -0.11 -5.37 1.30
CA GLN A 50 -0.35 -5.29 2.74
C GLN A 50 -0.20 -6.68 3.33
N SER A 51 0.40 -6.77 4.51
CA SER A 51 0.29 -7.96 5.34
C SER A 51 0.32 -7.61 6.82
N ASN A 52 -0.34 -8.47 7.60
CA ASN A 52 -0.26 -8.49 9.06
C ASN A 52 0.90 -9.34 9.57
N ALA A 53 1.50 -10.17 8.71
CA ALA A 53 2.63 -11.01 9.04
C ALA A 53 3.94 -10.33 8.63
N GLU A 54 4.89 -10.27 9.57
CA GLU A 54 6.21 -9.69 9.32
C GLU A 54 6.95 -10.42 8.20
N HIS A 55 6.89 -11.77 8.19
CA HIS A 55 7.57 -12.57 7.18
C HIS A 55 7.10 -12.24 5.75
N ASP A 56 5.80 -12.00 5.54
CA ASP A 56 5.28 -11.66 4.22
C ASP A 56 5.83 -10.33 3.71
N LEU A 57 5.96 -9.34 4.60
CA LEU A 57 6.55 -8.04 4.26
C LEU A 57 8.03 -8.18 3.93
N VAL A 58 8.76 -8.98 4.70
CA VAL A 58 10.18 -9.28 4.44
C VAL A 58 10.35 -9.99 3.10
N ASP A 59 9.55 -11.02 2.83
CA ASP A 59 9.58 -11.77 1.58
C ASP A 59 9.24 -10.86 0.39
N LYS A 60 8.28 -9.93 0.58
CA LYS A 60 7.92 -8.95 -0.46
C LYS A 60 9.06 -7.98 -0.74
N ILE A 61 9.81 -7.54 0.27
CA ILE A 61 11.02 -6.71 0.09
C ILE A 61 12.10 -7.49 -0.66
N GLN A 62 12.33 -8.75 -0.29
CA GLN A 62 13.35 -9.59 -0.91
C GLN A 62 13.04 -9.87 -2.39
N SER A 63 11.77 -10.16 -2.72
CA SER A 63 11.33 -10.37 -4.10
C SER A 63 11.40 -9.13 -4.99
N ALA A 64 11.45 -7.92 -4.41
CA ALA A 64 11.57 -6.67 -5.16
C ALA A 64 13.00 -6.36 -5.65
N ARG A 65 14.02 -7.10 -5.17
CA ARG A 65 15.41 -6.97 -5.62
C ARG A 65 15.71 -7.71 -6.94
N THR A 66 14.85 -8.66 -7.30
CA THR A 66 14.97 -9.51 -8.50
C THR A 66 14.08 -9.01 -9.61
#